data_AF-A0A5J9UTD0-F1
#
_entry.id   AF-A0A5J9UTD0-F1
#
_cell.length_a   1.000
_cell.length_b   1.000
_cell.length_c   1.000
_cell.angle_alpha   90.00
_cell.angle_beta   90.00
_cell.angle_gamma   90.00
#
_symmetry.space_group_name_H-M   'P 1'
#
loop_
_entity.id
_entity.type
_entity.pdbx_description
1 polymer ?
#
loop_
_entity_poly.entity_id
_entity_poly.type
_entity_poly.pdbx_seq_one_letter_code
_entity_poly.pdbx_strand_id
1 'polypeptide(L)'
;MKIGLPFSTKTDVMNLLESAGFSRSNPYYVVQQGKIASLMLMKDSEQLELLKEIGGTHVYEDRPNSKKQIDLVSNYLEERLRELDEGKEEQMKYQQLDKQRRSTEYNILDHELNEASNELASVVAYGHIRWKSSPTFSLLKISMIGCLDNSEHWT
;
A
#
# COMPACT_ATOMS: atom_id res chain seq x y z
N MET A 1 -42.60 -21.82 58.02
CA MET A 1 -41.60 -21.20 57.12
C MET A 1 -40.83 -22.34 56.46
N LYS A 2 -41.16 -22.68 55.20
CA LYS A 2 -40.40 -23.71 54.45
C LYS A 2 -39.10 -23.04 54.00
N ILE A 3 -37.97 -23.41 54.58
CA ILE A 3 -36.66 -23.05 54.05
C ILE A 3 -36.51 -23.85 52.75
N GLY A 4 -36.76 -23.19 51.62
CA GLY A 4 -36.46 -23.75 50.31
C GLY A 4 -34.96 -23.98 50.23
N LEU A 5 -34.56 -25.22 49.91
CA LEU A 5 -33.16 -25.53 49.65
C LEU A 5 -32.65 -24.64 48.51
N PRO A 6 -31.45 -24.03 48.60
CA PRO A 6 -30.90 -23.23 47.53
C PRO A 6 -30.70 -24.13 46.29
N PHE A 7 -31.36 -23.78 45.20
CA PHE A 7 -31.13 -24.43 43.91
C PHE A 7 -29.83 -23.89 43.33
N SER A 8 -28.72 -24.53 43.64
CA SER A 8 -27.41 -24.19 43.05
C SER A 8 -27.29 -24.84 41.67
N THR A 9 -26.81 -24.07 40.70
CA THR A 9 -26.59 -24.62 39.36
C THR A 9 -25.34 -25.52 39.36
N LYS A 10 -25.29 -26.49 38.44
CA LYS A 10 -24.13 -27.39 38.28
C LYS A 10 -22.82 -26.62 38.15
N THR A 11 -22.84 -25.46 37.50
CA THR A 11 -21.67 -24.59 37.32
C THR A 11 -21.21 -23.99 38.64
N ASP A 12 -22.13 -23.52 39.49
CA ASP A 12 -21.79 -22.94 40.79
C ASP A 12 -21.13 -23.97 41.71
N VAL A 13 -21.65 -25.20 41.72
CA VAL A 13 -21.08 -26.31 42.49
C VAL A 13 -19.70 -26.69 41.96
N MET A 14 -19.52 -26.72 40.64
CA MET A 14 -18.22 -27.03 40.02
C MET A 14 -17.17 -25.95 40.34
N ASN A 15 -17.54 -24.67 40.26
CA ASN A 15 -16.65 -23.56 40.59
C ASN A 15 -16.26 -23.55 42.08
N LEU A 16 -17.18 -23.91 42.97
CA LEU A 16 -16.91 -24.04 44.39
C LEU A 16 -15.94 -25.20 44.69
N LEU A 17 -16.13 -26.36 44.05
CA LEU A 17 -15.23 -27.51 44.17
C LEU A 17 -13.84 -27.20 43.63
N GLU A 18 -13.75 -26.51 42.50
CA GLU A 18 -12.47 -26.08 41.92
C GLU A 18 -11.75 -25.07 42.83
N SER A 19 -12.49 -24.11 43.42
CA SER A 19 -11.95 -23.15 44.40
C SER A 19 -11.53 -23.81 45.72
N ALA A 20 -12.17 -24.92 46.10
CA ALA A 20 -11.80 -25.73 47.26
C ALA A 20 -10.65 -26.72 46.98
N GLY A 21 -10.12 -26.75 45.75
CA GLY A 21 -8.98 -27.59 45.36
C GLY A 21 -9.37 -28.99 44.87
N PHE A 22 -10.65 -29.25 44.57
CA PHE A 22 -11.11 -30.42 43.83
C PHE A 22 -11.20 -30.08 42.34
N SER A 23 -10.08 -30.24 41.63
CA SER A 23 -10.04 -30.02 40.19
C SER A 23 -10.71 -31.16 39.42
N ARG A 24 -11.49 -30.84 38.38
CA ARG A 24 -12.07 -31.83 37.47
C ARG A 24 -11.01 -32.61 36.68
N SER A 25 -9.84 -32.03 36.50
CA SER A 25 -8.74 -32.58 35.71
C SER A 25 -7.85 -33.54 36.49
N ASN A 26 -8.10 -33.76 37.78
CA ASN A 26 -7.33 -34.70 38.59
C ASN A 26 -8.13 -35.99 38.83
N PRO A 27 -7.97 -37.03 38.00
CA PRO A 27 -8.73 -38.28 38.11
C PRO A 27 -8.33 -39.14 39.33
N TYR A 28 -7.36 -38.69 40.14
CA TYR A 28 -6.78 -39.47 41.23
C TYR A 28 -7.43 -39.22 42.61
N TYR A 29 -8.46 -38.37 42.70
CA TYR A 29 -9.26 -38.27 43.94
C TYR A 29 -10.03 -39.56 44.24
N VAL A 30 -10.36 -40.34 43.21
CA VAL A 30 -11.07 -41.62 43.34
C VAL A 30 -10.42 -42.64 42.41
N VAL A 31 -9.83 -43.68 42.98
CA VAL A 31 -9.15 -44.73 42.22
C VAL A 31 -10.06 -45.94 42.07
N GLN A 32 -10.29 -46.37 40.82
CA GLN A 32 -11.04 -47.60 40.53
C GLN A 32 -10.21 -48.84 40.90
N GLN A 33 -10.88 -49.92 41.31
CA GLN A 33 -10.20 -51.18 41.62
C GLN A 33 -9.37 -51.66 40.42
N GLY A 34 -8.10 -51.98 40.66
CA GLY A 34 -7.14 -52.41 39.64
C GLY A 34 -6.22 -51.30 39.09
N LYS A 35 -6.57 -50.01 39.20
CA LYS A 35 -5.72 -48.89 38.72
C LYS A 35 -4.50 -48.59 39.60
N ILE A 36 -4.43 -49.16 40.80
CA ILE A 36 -3.28 -49.01 41.70
C ILE A 36 -2.06 -49.73 41.12
N ALA A 37 -2.25 -50.90 40.49
CA ALA A 37 -1.16 -51.66 39.90
C ALA A 37 -0.50 -50.92 38.72
N SER A 38 -1.28 -50.23 37.89
CA SER A 38 -0.75 -49.40 36.80
C SER A 38 0.02 -48.18 37.30
N LEU A 39 -0.42 -47.57 38.42
CA LEU A 39 0.33 -46.48 39.06
C LEU A 39 1.64 -46.95 39.68
N MET A 40 1.70 -48.19 40.18
CA MET A 40 2.93 -48.76 40.74
C MET A 40 3.93 -49.18 39.66
N LEU A 41 3.47 -49.47 38.44
CA LEU A 41 4.29 -49.96 37.32
C LEU A 41 4.53 -48.90 36.24
N MET A 42 4.10 -47.66 36.45
CA MET A 42 4.29 -46.57 35.51
C MET A 42 5.79 -46.31 35.26
N LYS A 43 6.15 -45.96 34.03
CA LYS A 43 7.51 -45.55 33.70
C LYS A 43 7.77 -44.12 34.18
N ASP A 44 9.02 -43.78 34.45
CA ASP A 44 9.41 -42.42 34.91
C ASP A 44 8.91 -41.29 33.99
N SER A 45 8.78 -41.56 32.69
CA SER A 45 8.20 -40.61 31.72
C SER A 45 6.70 -40.36 31.95
N GLU A 46 5.94 -41.41 32.23
CA GLU A 46 4.50 -41.34 32.51
C GLU A 46 4.26 -40.73 33.90
N GLN A 47 5.14 -41.03 34.87
CA GLN A 47 5.12 -40.40 36.19
C GLN A 47 5.38 -38.89 36.09
N LEU A 48 6.33 -38.47 35.26
CA LEU A 48 6.62 -37.04 35.04
C LEU A 48 5.44 -36.33 34.36
N GLU A 49 4.82 -36.95 33.36
CA GLU A 49 3.65 -36.40 32.67
C GLU A 49 2.46 -36.23 33.64
N LEU A 50 2.22 -37.25 34.48
CA LEU A 50 1.24 -37.18 35.57
C LEU A 50 1.54 -36.05 36.55
N LEU A 51 2.79 -35.87 36.95
CA LEU A 51 3.19 -34.77 37.83
C LEU A 51 2.98 -33.40 37.17
N LYS A 52 3.19 -33.28 35.85
CA LYS A 52 2.94 -32.05 35.10
C LYS A 52 1.45 -31.72 34.99
N GLU A 53 0.61 -32.73 34.84
CA GLU A 53 -0.86 -32.62 34.82
C GLU A 53 -1.39 -32.20 36.20
N ILE A 54 -0.93 -32.84 37.28
CA ILE A 54 -1.29 -32.51 38.66
C ILE A 54 -0.80 -31.10 39.04
N GLY A 55 0.41 -30.74 38.61
CA GLY A 55 0.99 -29.41 38.87
C GLY A 55 0.34 -28.28 38.06
N GLY A 56 -0.60 -28.57 37.16
CA GLY A 56 -1.22 -27.58 36.28
C GLY A 56 -0.25 -26.94 35.28
N THR A 57 0.95 -27.50 35.13
CA THR A 57 2.03 -26.96 34.29
C THR A 57 1.88 -27.27 32.80
N HIS A 58 0.99 -28.21 32.45
CA HIS A 58 0.68 -28.54 31.05
C HIS A 58 0.22 -27.30 30.25
N VAL A 59 -0.54 -26.40 30.88
CA VAL A 59 -1.04 -25.17 30.24
C VAL A 59 0.10 -24.17 29.93
N TYR A 60 1.25 -24.30 30.58
CA TYR A 60 2.42 -23.46 30.34
C TYR A 60 3.31 -23.99 29.20
N GLU A 61 3.36 -25.32 29.03
CA GLU A 61 4.07 -25.96 27.91
C GLU A 61 3.37 -25.71 26.56
N ASP A 62 2.08 -25.37 26.55
CA ASP A 62 1.30 -25.00 25.36
C ASP A 62 1.43 -23.52 24.92
N ARG A 63 2.26 -22.72 25.61
CA ARG A 63 2.58 -21.33 25.19
C ARG A 63 3.75 -21.09 24.21
N PRO A 64 4.30 -22.05 23.43
CA PRO A 64 5.33 -21.74 22.43
C PRO A 64 4.75 -21.12 21.13
N ASN A 65 3.43 -20.99 21.00
CA ASN A 65 2.78 -20.50 19.78
C ASN A 65 2.92 -18.99 19.54
N SER A 66 3.19 -18.17 20.56
CA SER A 66 3.32 -16.72 20.39
C SER A 66 4.59 -16.35 19.61
N LYS A 67 5.72 -17.02 19.89
CA LYS A 67 6.98 -16.76 19.18
C LYS A 67 6.90 -17.12 17.70
N LYS A 68 6.32 -18.28 17.38
CA LYS A 68 6.13 -18.73 15.98
C LYS A 68 5.22 -17.79 15.18
N GLN A 69 4.19 -17.23 15.81
CA GLN A 69 3.32 -16.23 15.16
C GLN A 69 4.05 -14.91 14.90
N ILE A 70 4.89 -14.47 15.85
CA ILE A 70 5.71 -13.27 15.66
C ILE A 70 6.70 -13.46 14.51
N ASP A 71 7.37 -14.61 14.46
CA ASP A 71 8.34 -14.90 13.39
C ASP A 71 7.66 -14.96 12.01
N LEU A 72 6.47 -15.57 11.92
CA LEU A 72 5.66 -15.59 10.69
C LEU A 72 5.30 -14.18 10.21
N VAL A 73 4.82 -13.33 11.11
CA VAL A 73 4.43 -11.96 10.79
C VAL A 73 5.66 -11.12 10.43
N SER A 74 6.79 -11.31 11.12
CA SER A 74 8.03 -10.60 10.82
C SER A 74 8.54 -10.93 9.41
N ASN A 75 8.58 -12.21 9.05
CA ASN A 75 9.00 -12.63 7.71
C ASN A 75 8.08 -12.08 6.61
N TYR A 76 6.76 -12.08 6.85
CA TYR A 76 5.81 -11.48 5.91
C TYR A 76 6.03 -9.97 5.72
N LEU A 77 6.28 -9.24 6.82
CA LEU A 77 6.55 -7.81 6.75
C LEU A 77 7.86 -7.51 6.02
N GLU A 78 8.90 -8.31 6.23
CA GLU A 78 10.18 -8.16 5.51
C GLU A 78 10.04 -8.42 4.00
N GLU A 79 9.26 -9.41 3.60
CA GLU A 79 8.96 -9.69 2.19
C GLU A 79 8.20 -8.51 1.56
N ARG A 80 7.16 -8.00 2.22
CA ARG A 80 6.39 -6.84 1.74
C ARG A 80 7.22 -5.56 1.67
N LEU A 81 8.12 -5.33 2.64
CA LEU A 81 9.03 -4.19 2.60
C LEU A 81 9.96 -4.27 1.39
N ARG A 82 10.47 -5.46 1.08
CA ARG A 82 11.33 -5.67 -0.10
C ARG A 82 10.59 -5.39 -1.40
N GLU A 83 9.38 -5.92 -1.57
CA GLU A 83 8.55 -5.64 -2.74
C GLU A 83 8.27 -4.14 -2.90
N LEU A 84 8.01 -3.42 -1.79
CA LEU A 84 7.77 -1.99 -1.81
C LEU A 84 9.02 -1.18 -2.20
N ASP A 85 10.20 -1.58 -1.71
CA ASP A 85 11.46 -0.93 -2.07
C ASP A 85 11.79 -1.14 -3.56
N GLU A 86 11.62 -2.35 -4.07
CA GLU A 86 11.77 -2.65 -5.50
C GLU A 86 10.79 -1.84 -6.36
N GLY A 87 9.51 -1.79 -5.98
CA GLY A 87 8.50 -0.99 -6.68
C GLY A 87 8.78 0.51 -6.64
N LYS A 88 9.36 1.01 -5.53
CA LYS A 88 9.77 2.41 -5.41
C LYS A 88 10.95 2.74 -6.33
N GLU A 89 11.94 1.85 -6.44
CA GLU A 89 13.06 2.04 -7.37
C GLU A 89 12.59 2.06 -8.83
N GLU A 90 11.70 1.15 -9.20
CA GLU A 90 11.11 1.13 -10.53
C GLU A 90 10.31 2.41 -10.81
N GLN A 91 9.53 2.88 -9.83
CA GLN A 91 8.77 4.12 -9.95
C GLN A 91 9.68 5.35 -10.13
N MET A 92 10.79 5.43 -9.39
CA MET A 92 11.77 6.51 -9.54
C MET A 92 12.38 6.50 -10.94
N LYS A 93 12.74 5.32 -11.45
CA LYS A 93 13.28 5.16 -12.80
C LYS A 93 12.27 5.59 -13.87
N TYR A 94 10.99 5.21 -13.71
CA TYR A 94 9.91 5.64 -14.60
C TYR A 94 9.76 7.17 -14.61
N GLN A 95 9.73 7.80 -13.44
CA GLN A 95 9.59 9.27 -13.35
C GLN A 95 10.76 10.00 -14.01
N GLN A 96 11.99 9.49 -13.83
CA GLN A 96 13.17 10.06 -14.47
C GLN A 96 13.09 9.95 -16.00
N LEU A 97 12.69 8.78 -16.52
CA LEU A 97 12.51 8.54 -17.95
C LEU A 97 11.38 9.39 -18.53
N ASP A 98 10.24 9.52 -17.83
CA ASP A 98 9.14 10.35 -18.27
C ASP A 98 9.51 11.84 -18.30
N LYS A 99 10.30 12.31 -17.33
CA LYS A 99 10.84 13.68 -17.34
C LYS A 99 11.75 13.91 -18.55
N GLN A 100 12.64 12.95 -18.86
CA GLN A 100 13.49 13.03 -20.03
C GLN A 100 12.67 13.01 -21.33
N ARG A 101 11.69 12.09 -21.44
CA ARG A 101 10.80 12.00 -22.58
C ARG A 101 10.07 13.32 -22.82
N ARG A 102 9.43 13.90 -21.80
CA ARG A 102 8.73 15.18 -21.89
C ARG A 102 9.64 16.32 -22.32
N SER A 103 10.88 16.35 -21.81
CA SER A 103 11.85 17.37 -22.22
C SER A 103 12.23 17.23 -23.69
N THR A 104 12.45 16.01 -24.17
CA THR A 104 12.79 15.77 -25.58
C THR A 104 11.60 16.05 -26.49
N GLU A 105 10.40 15.62 -26.11
CA GLU A 105 9.14 15.91 -26.84
C GLU A 105 8.93 17.42 -26.97
N TYR A 106 9.12 18.19 -25.89
CA TYR A 106 9.00 19.65 -25.95
C TYR A 106 10.00 20.28 -26.92
N ASN A 107 11.27 19.83 -26.89
CA ASN A 107 12.29 20.35 -27.81
C ASN A 107 11.97 20.04 -29.27
N ILE A 108 11.42 18.86 -29.55
CA ILE A 108 10.99 18.48 -30.91
C ILE A 108 9.83 19.38 -31.35
N LEU A 109 8.80 19.52 -30.51
CA LEU A 109 7.65 20.36 -30.81
C LEU A 109 8.02 21.83 -31.02
N ASP A 110 8.94 22.36 -30.21
CA ASP A 110 9.45 23.73 -30.38
C ASP A 110 10.19 23.89 -31.72
N HIS A 111 11.00 22.89 -32.11
CA HIS A 111 11.68 22.89 -33.39
C HIS A 111 10.69 22.86 -34.56
N GLU A 112 9.73 21.93 -34.54
CA GLU A 112 8.68 21.80 -35.58
C GLU A 112 7.84 23.08 -35.69
N LEU A 113 7.49 23.71 -34.56
CA LEU A 113 6.77 24.98 -34.54
C LEU A 113 7.60 26.12 -35.14
N ASN A 114 8.89 26.19 -34.82
CA ASN A 114 9.79 27.19 -35.39
C ASN A 114 9.99 27.00 -36.90
N GLU A 115 10.10 25.76 -37.37
CA GLU A 115 10.17 25.45 -38.80
C GLU A 115 8.89 25.89 -39.53
N ALA A 116 7.71 25.49 -39.03
CA ALA A 116 6.43 25.89 -39.62
C ALA A 116 6.24 27.42 -39.59
N SER A 117 6.65 28.09 -38.51
CA SER A 117 6.63 29.55 -38.40
C SER A 117 7.54 30.22 -39.42
N ASN A 118 8.77 29.70 -39.60
CA ASN A 118 9.72 30.21 -40.59
C ASN A 118 9.22 30.01 -42.03
N GLU A 119 8.62 28.86 -42.33
CA GLU A 119 7.99 28.61 -43.63
C GLU A 119 6.85 29.60 -43.89
N LEU A 120 5.95 29.81 -42.92
CA LEU A 120 4.87 30.79 -43.01
C LEU A 120 5.42 32.20 -43.25
N ALA A 121 6.44 32.60 -42.50
CA ALA A 121 7.09 33.90 -42.64
C ALA A 121 7.70 34.07 -44.04
N SER A 122 8.31 33.01 -44.60
CA SER A 122 8.84 33.02 -45.96
C SER A 122 7.71 33.23 -47.00
N VAL A 123 6.59 32.51 -46.89
CA VAL A 123 5.44 32.63 -47.79
C VAL A 123 4.83 34.03 -47.71
N VAL A 124 4.68 34.58 -46.51
CA VAL A 124 4.21 35.95 -46.29
C VAL A 124 5.16 36.96 -46.92
N ALA A 125 6.48 36.80 -46.75
CA ALA A 125 7.48 37.67 -47.37
C ALA A 125 7.43 37.60 -48.89
N TYR A 126 7.36 36.41 -49.48
CA TYR A 126 7.20 36.23 -50.93
C TYR A 126 5.90 36.86 -51.44
N GLY A 127 4.79 36.70 -50.71
CA GLY A 127 3.52 37.34 -51.01
C GLY A 127 3.61 38.87 -50.95
N HIS A 128 4.29 39.41 -49.94
CA HIS A 128 4.50 40.85 -49.79
C HIS A 128 5.35 41.43 -50.91
N ILE A 129 6.45 40.75 -51.29
CA ILE A 129 7.31 41.14 -52.41
C ILE A 129 6.51 41.09 -53.72
N ARG A 130 5.79 39.99 -53.98
CA ARG A 130 4.93 39.84 -55.18
C ARG A 130 3.86 40.93 -55.27
N TRP A 131 3.22 41.28 -54.16
CA TRP A 131 2.22 42.35 -54.11
C TRP A 131 2.86 43.71 -54.38
N LYS A 132 4.04 43.99 -53.81
CA LYS A 132 4.80 45.22 -54.11
C LYS A 132 5.24 45.33 -55.58
N SER A 133 5.47 44.22 -56.25
CA SER A 133 5.80 44.19 -57.69
C SER A 133 4.56 44.26 -58.60
N SER A 134 3.34 44.23 -58.05
CA SER A 134 2.11 44.30 -58.84
C SER A 134 1.89 45.69 -59.44
N PRO A 135 1.42 45.80 -60.70
CA PRO A 135 1.05 47.09 -61.31
C PRO A 135 0.02 47.86 -60.47
N THR A 136 -0.88 47.14 -59.80
CA THR A 136 -1.90 47.72 -58.92
C THR A 136 -1.29 48.44 -57.71
N PHE A 137 -0.19 47.92 -57.16
CA PHE A 137 0.53 48.58 -56.07
C PHE A 137 1.23 49.85 -56.55
N SER A 138 1.85 49.81 -57.74
CA SER A 138 2.48 50.98 -58.35
C SER A 138 1.47 52.11 -58.58
N LEU A 139 0.29 51.77 -59.11
CA LEU A 139 -0.81 52.71 -59.35
C LEU A 139 -1.36 53.32 -58.05
N LEU A 140 -1.55 52.50 -57.00
CA LEU A 140 -1.95 52.99 -55.67
C LEU A 140 -0.92 53.95 -55.06
N LYS A 141 0.38 53.68 -55.26
CA LYS A 141 1.47 54.53 -54.76
C LYS A 141 1.49 55.89 -55.46
N ILE A 142 1.31 55.92 -56.78
CA ILE A 142 1.21 57.17 -57.56
C ILE A 142 -0.02 57.96 -57.14
N SER A 143 -1.18 57.30 -56.97
CA SER A 143 -2.41 57.95 -56.52
C SER A 143 -2.29 58.56 -55.12
N MET A 144 -1.62 57.89 -54.17
CA MET A 144 -1.41 58.43 -52.82
C MET A 144 -0.43 59.62 -52.80
N ILE A 145 0.65 59.55 -53.58
CA ILE A 145 1.61 60.67 -53.68
C ILE A 145 0.92 61.91 -54.26
N GLY A 146 0.08 61.74 -55.28
CA GLY A 146 -0.73 62.83 -55.84
C GLY A 146 -1.79 63.39 -54.88
N CYS A 147 -2.25 62.62 -53.89
CA CYS A 147 -3.13 63.11 -52.83
C CYS A 147 -2.40 63.91 -51.74
N LEU A 148 -1.12 63.59 -51.44
CA LEU A 148 -0.31 64.36 -50.48
C LEU A 148 0.10 65.73 -51.04
N ASP A 149 0.49 65.81 -52.31
CA ASP A 149 0.88 67.08 -52.95
C ASP A 149 -0.28 68.09 -53.05
N ASN A 150 -1.53 67.61 -53.04
CA ASN A 150 -2.73 68.45 -53.10
C ASN A 150 -3.21 68.98 -51.73
N SER A 151 -2.63 68.54 -50.61
CA SER A 151 -2.96 69.08 -49.28
C SER A 151 -2.02 70.20 -48.82
N GLU A 152 -0.91 70.46 -49.51
CA GLU A 152 0.03 71.55 -49.18
C GLU A 152 -0.30 72.88 -49.89
N HIS A 153 -1.41 72.97 -50.63
CA HIS A 153 -1.85 74.18 -51.36
C HIS A 153 -3.00 74.96 -50.68
N TRP A 154 -3.32 74.65 -49.41
CA TRP A 154 -4.29 75.42 -48.62
C TRP A 154 -3.68 75.86 -47.27
N THR A 155 -2.76 76.82 -47.33
CA THR A 155 -2.54 77.87 -46.31
C THR A 155 -2.25 79.17 -47.01
#